data_AF-A0A382SCS7-F1
#
_entry.id   AF-A0A382SCS7-F1
#
_cell.length_a   1.000
_cell.length_b   1.000
_cell.length_c   1.000
_cell.angle_alpha   90.00
_cell.angle_beta   90.00
_cell.angle_gamma   90.00
#
_symmetry.space_group_name_H-M   'P 1'
#
loop_
_entity.id
_entity.type
_entity.pdbx_description
1 polymer ?
#
loop_
_entity_poly.entity_id
_entity_poly.type
_entity_poly.pdbx_seq_one_letter_code
_entity_poly.pdbx_strand_id
1 'polypeptide(L)'
;VAWGVAATLQRAVGMFSFALWDKKERRLTLGRDRFGEKPLYYGWLGRGNGQTFVFGSELKALRAFPNFDNPINRDALALYFQYCTVPAPYSIFQDIFKLEPGHVLVLQDEGFNHRAIKIEPYWQLTDVVDKGISSPIADETEAIELLESVLRKSVEQQSIADVPLGAFLSGGIDSSLITALMQDQSSRPIQTFTVGFDESEFDESPYALAVAQHIGTEHHELRVTSTEALNIIPNLPEIYDEPFSDSSQIPTYF
;
A
#
# COMPACT_ATOMS: atom_id res chain seq x y z
N VAL A 1 -5.86 22.27 20.37
CA VAL A 1 -4.56 21.79 20.91
C VAL A 1 -3.73 21.31 19.73
N ALA A 2 -2.45 21.68 19.63
CA ALA A 2 -1.54 21.12 18.63
C ALA A 2 -0.71 20.00 19.28
N TRP A 3 -0.71 18.81 18.70
CA TRP A 3 -0.09 17.61 19.32
C TRP A 3 1.38 17.40 18.95
N GLY A 4 1.88 18.06 17.89
CA GLY A 4 3.20 17.77 17.32
C GLY A 4 3.24 16.46 16.52
N VAL A 5 4.35 16.20 15.83
CA VAL A 5 4.48 15.09 14.86
C VAL A 5 4.29 13.73 15.53
N ALA A 6 5.09 13.41 16.55
CA ALA A 6 5.10 12.08 17.16
C ALA A 6 3.73 11.67 17.73
N ALA A 7 3.10 12.56 18.50
CA ALA A 7 1.81 12.28 19.11
C ALA A 7 0.66 12.31 18.09
N THR A 8 0.83 12.95 16.92
CA THR A 8 -0.13 12.86 15.81
C THR A 8 -0.01 11.51 15.12
N LEU A 9 1.21 11.07 14.80
CA LEU A 9 1.50 9.78 14.17
C LEU A 9 0.97 8.59 14.99
N GLN A 10 1.16 8.60 16.30
CA GLN A 10 0.63 7.54 17.19
C GLN A 10 -0.91 7.44 17.17
N ARG A 11 -1.60 8.53 16.86
CA ARG A 11 -3.08 8.58 16.80
C ARG A 11 -3.63 8.35 15.40
N ALA A 12 -2.86 8.67 14.37
CA ALA A 12 -3.27 8.54 12.99
C ALA A 12 -3.52 7.07 12.62
N VAL A 13 -4.67 6.81 11.97
CA VAL A 13 -5.06 5.53 11.38
C VAL A 13 -5.49 5.83 9.95
N GLY A 14 -4.90 5.12 8.98
CA GLY A 14 -5.21 5.27 7.56
C GLY A 14 -3.97 5.15 6.68
N MET A 15 -4.20 5.22 5.37
CA MET A 15 -3.16 5.16 4.34
C MET A 15 -2.53 6.54 4.10
N PHE A 16 -1.24 6.71 4.40
CA PHE A 16 -0.59 8.00 4.19
C PHE A 16 0.93 7.88 4.04
N SER A 17 1.48 8.79 3.25
CA SER A 17 2.86 9.21 3.37
C SER A 17 2.89 10.74 3.32
N PHE A 18 3.80 11.37 4.07
CA PHE A 18 3.90 12.83 4.09
C PHE A 18 5.34 13.31 4.19
N ALA A 19 5.52 14.58 3.80
CA ALA A 19 6.73 15.34 4.04
C ALA A 19 6.38 16.67 4.73
N LEU A 20 7.09 16.97 5.81
CA LEU A 20 6.94 18.20 6.58
C LEU A 20 8.29 18.89 6.68
N TRP A 21 8.38 20.12 6.14
CA TRP A 21 9.52 20.99 6.32
C TRP A 21 9.24 22.05 7.39
N ASP A 22 9.92 21.93 8.53
CA ASP A 22 9.94 22.95 9.56
C ASP A 22 11.01 24.00 9.23
N LYS A 23 10.56 25.19 8.81
CA LYS A 23 11.46 26.30 8.45
C LYS A 23 12.24 26.87 9.64
N LYS A 24 11.69 26.77 10.86
CA LYS A 24 12.33 27.33 12.07
C LYS A 24 13.44 26.41 12.54
N GLU A 25 13.14 25.12 12.62
CA GLU A 25 14.09 24.07 13.06
C GLU A 25 14.99 23.58 11.93
N ARG A 26 14.74 24.02 10.68
CA ARG A 26 15.40 23.53 9.46
C ARG A 26 15.42 22.00 9.40
N ARG A 27 14.24 21.43 9.63
CA ARG A 27 14.05 19.99 9.80
C ARG A 27 13.05 19.45 8.79
N LEU A 28 13.47 18.45 8.03
CA LEU A 28 12.60 17.64 7.20
C LEU A 28 12.15 16.41 7.99
N THR A 29 10.85 16.13 7.97
CA THR A 29 10.25 14.93 8.54
C THR A 29 9.45 14.24 7.46
N LEU A 30 9.80 12.99 7.16
CA LEU A 30 9.04 12.11 6.29
C LEU A 30 8.37 11.04 7.16
N GLY A 31 7.09 10.75 6.94
CA GLY A 31 6.37 9.72 7.68
C GLY A 31 5.61 8.81 6.74
N ARG A 32 5.60 7.51 7.04
CA ARG A 32 4.83 6.50 6.30
C ARG A 32 3.84 5.81 7.25
N ASP A 33 2.66 5.49 6.78
CA ASP A 33 1.61 4.84 7.57
C ASP A 33 2.04 3.49 8.14
N ARG A 34 1.25 2.98 9.08
CA ARG A 34 1.56 1.80 9.92
C ARG A 34 1.87 0.54 9.12
N PHE A 35 1.16 0.32 8.02
CA PHE A 35 1.30 -0.87 7.17
C PHE A 35 2.06 -0.59 5.87
N GLY A 36 2.40 0.67 5.61
CA GLY A 36 3.09 1.08 4.40
C GLY A 36 2.18 1.04 3.17
N GLU A 37 0.88 1.26 3.33
CA GLU A 37 -0.09 1.29 2.23
C GLU A 37 0.30 2.32 1.17
N LYS A 38 0.74 3.51 1.59
CA LYS A 38 1.34 4.49 0.67
C LYS A 38 2.84 4.32 0.61
N PRO A 39 3.44 4.20 -0.60
CA PRO A 39 4.88 4.13 -0.71
C PRO A 39 5.53 5.47 -0.31
N LEU A 40 6.76 5.38 0.16
CA LEU A 40 7.63 6.53 0.40
C LEU A 40 9.08 6.11 0.21
N TYR A 41 9.64 6.52 -0.91
CA TYR A 41 11.03 6.33 -1.28
C TYR A 41 11.85 7.56 -0.88
N TYR A 42 13.11 7.35 -0.53
CA TYR A 42 14.07 8.42 -0.26
C TYR A 42 15.48 7.97 -0.64
N GLY A 43 16.40 8.91 -0.84
CA GLY A 43 17.77 8.57 -1.18
C GLY A 43 18.61 9.77 -1.61
N TRP A 44 19.73 9.47 -2.27
CA TRP A 44 20.66 10.48 -2.79
C TRP A 44 20.92 10.24 -4.27
N LEU A 45 20.90 11.33 -5.02
CA LEU A 45 21.26 11.38 -6.43
C LEU A 45 22.57 12.13 -6.58
N GLY A 46 23.35 11.77 -7.61
CA GLY A 46 24.65 12.38 -7.88
C GLY A 46 25.77 11.89 -6.94
N ARG A 47 26.96 12.46 -7.11
CA ARG A 47 28.19 11.99 -6.44
C ARG A 47 28.99 13.12 -5.80
N GLY A 48 29.71 12.80 -4.73
CA GLY A 48 30.57 13.74 -4.01
C GLY A 48 29.80 14.93 -3.43
N ASN A 49 30.37 16.13 -3.52
CA ASN A 49 29.79 17.35 -2.94
C ASN A 49 28.51 17.84 -3.65
N GLY A 50 28.12 17.22 -4.77
CA GLY A 50 26.90 17.55 -5.53
C GLY A 50 25.71 16.64 -5.22
N GLN A 51 25.80 15.80 -4.19
CA GLN A 51 24.71 14.91 -3.81
C GLN A 51 23.44 15.67 -3.41
N THR A 52 22.30 15.21 -3.92
CA THR A 52 20.99 15.78 -3.62
C THR A 52 20.13 14.75 -2.92
N PHE A 53 19.61 15.09 -1.74
CA PHE A 53 18.61 14.26 -1.07
C PHE A 53 17.28 14.38 -1.82
N VAL A 54 16.67 13.23 -2.14
CA VAL A 54 15.38 13.15 -2.81
C VAL A 54 14.44 12.23 -2.06
N PHE A 55 13.14 12.47 -2.22
CA PHE A 55 12.09 11.62 -1.69
C PHE A 55 10.82 11.74 -2.56
N GLY A 56 9.98 10.71 -2.55
CA GLY A 56 8.75 10.68 -3.33
C GLY A 56 7.97 9.39 -3.07
N SER A 57 6.68 9.38 -3.38
CA SER A 57 5.85 8.19 -3.29
C SER A 57 6.01 7.24 -4.47
N GLU A 58 6.78 7.62 -5.49
CA GLU A 58 7.00 6.82 -6.70
C GLU A 58 8.47 6.93 -7.17
N LEU A 59 9.05 5.81 -7.62
CA LEU A 59 10.42 5.78 -8.16
C LEU A 59 10.51 6.49 -9.51
N LYS A 60 9.47 6.43 -10.35
CA LYS A 60 9.44 7.15 -11.64
C LYS A 60 9.58 8.66 -11.46
N ALA A 61 9.07 9.23 -10.36
CA ALA A 61 9.25 10.64 -10.02
C ALA A 61 10.71 10.96 -9.66
N LEU A 62 11.39 10.08 -8.94
CA LEU A 62 12.81 10.23 -8.61
C LEU A 62 13.69 10.09 -9.86
N ARG A 63 13.37 9.15 -10.75
CA ARG A 63 14.06 8.93 -12.03
C ARG A 63 13.98 10.12 -12.97
N ALA A 64 12.92 10.91 -12.88
CA ALA A 64 12.77 12.13 -13.68
C ALA A 64 13.63 13.30 -13.16
N PHE A 65 14.23 13.19 -11.96
CA PHE A 65 15.06 14.24 -11.40
C PHE A 65 16.42 14.34 -12.13
N PRO A 66 16.97 15.55 -12.35
CA PRO A 66 18.28 15.71 -12.96
C PRO A 66 19.38 14.95 -12.22
N ASN A 67 20.28 14.30 -12.95
CA ASN A 67 21.40 13.52 -12.40
C ASN A 67 20.99 12.22 -11.69
N PHE A 68 19.82 11.65 -11.98
CA PHE A 68 19.54 10.27 -11.60
C PHE A 68 20.52 9.32 -12.33
N ASP A 69 21.52 8.80 -11.61
CA ASP A 69 22.52 7.86 -12.13
C ASP A 69 22.63 6.58 -11.29
N ASN A 70 21.68 6.37 -10.37
CA ASN A 70 21.63 5.25 -9.45
C ASN A 70 21.47 3.93 -10.23
N PRO A 71 22.46 3.04 -10.23
CA PRO A 71 22.36 1.77 -10.94
C PRO A 71 21.42 0.81 -10.20
N ILE A 72 20.99 -0.26 -10.89
CA ILE A 72 20.25 -1.36 -10.26
C ILE A 72 21.10 -1.97 -9.14
N ASN A 73 20.49 -2.14 -7.97
CA ASN A 73 21.11 -2.83 -6.85
C ASN A 73 21.01 -4.34 -7.06
N ARG A 74 22.15 -5.01 -7.31
CA ARG A 74 22.17 -6.46 -7.54
C ARG A 74 21.80 -7.28 -6.30
N ASP A 75 22.04 -6.76 -5.11
CA ASP A 75 21.63 -7.41 -3.87
C ASP A 75 20.11 -7.32 -3.70
N ALA A 76 19.52 -6.15 -4.00
CA ALA A 76 18.06 -6.00 -4.03
C ALA A 76 17.41 -6.88 -5.09
N LEU A 77 18.05 -7.04 -6.26
CA LEU A 77 17.60 -7.96 -7.30
C LEU A 77 17.68 -9.43 -6.84
N ALA A 78 18.70 -9.82 -6.09
CA ALA A 78 18.77 -11.15 -5.49
C ALA A 78 17.64 -11.37 -4.48
N LEU A 79 17.30 -10.36 -3.67
CA LEU A 79 16.15 -10.40 -2.77
C LEU A 79 14.84 -10.54 -3.55
N TYR A 80 14.67 -9.87 -4.69
CA TYR A 80 13.51 -10.06 -5.56
C TYR A 80 13.36 -11.50 -6.04
N PHE A 81 14.44 -12.14 -6.50
CA PHE A 81 14.39 -13.55 -6.90
C PHE A 81 14.11 -14.51 -5.73
N GLN A 82 14.45 -14.11 -4.50
CA GLN A 82 14.21 -14.91 -3.30
C GLN A 82 12.78 -14.75 -2.74
N TYR A 83 12.27 -13.51 -2.73
CA TYR A 83 11.04 -13.13 -2.03
C TYR A 83 9.90 -12.71 -2.96
N CYS A 84 10.10 -12.79 -4.29
CA CYS A 84 9.15 -12.33 -5.30
C CYS A 84 8.80 -10.82 -5.21
N THR A 85 9.58 -10.04 -4.45
CA THR A 85 9.44 -8.59 -4.30
C THR A 85 10.75 -8.03 -3.75
N VAL A 86 11.01 -6.75 -3.96
CA VAL A 86 12.12 -6.06 -3.28
C VAL A 86 11.62 -5.67 -1.89
N PRO A 87 12.12 -6.22 -0.77
CA PRO A 87 11.62 -5.88 0.56
C PRO A 87 12.15 -4.50 1.02
N ALA A 88 11.38 -3.82 1.87
CA ALA A 88 11.93 -2.67 2.61
C ALA A 88 13.10 -3.14 3.52
N PRO A 89 14.11 -2.29 3.77
CA PRO A 89 14.22 -0.89 3.35
C PRO A 89 14.79 -0.71 1.93
N TYR A 90 15.07 -1.78 1.19
CA TYR A 90 15.66 -1.68 -0.15
C TYR A 90 14.67 -1.16 -1.18
N SER A 91 15.19 -0.56 -2.26
CA SER A 91 14.48 -0.43 -3.54
C SER A 91 15.31 -1.12 -4.63
N ILE A 92 14.77 -1.21 -5.85
CA ILE A 92 15.52 -1.78 -6.98
C ILE A 92 16.80 -1.00 -7.34
N PHE A 93 16.95 0.26 -6.91
CA PHE A 93 18.10 1.12 -7.19
C PHE A 93 19.08 1.22 -6.01
N GLN A 94 20.37 1.39 -6.30
CA GLN A 94 21.37 1.73 -5.27
C GLN A 94 21.11 3.13 -4.70
N ASP A 95 21.41 3.33 -3.41
CA ASP A 95 21.24 4.61 -2.69
C ASP A 95 19.82 5.20 -2.66
N ILE A 96 18.82 4.43 -3.11
CA ILE A 96 17.39 4.72 -2.96
C ILE A 96 16.77 3.62 -2.10
N PHE A 97 15.98 4.03 -1.11
CA PHE A 97 15.44 3.19 -0.04
C PHE A 97 13.94 3.44 0.12
N LYS A 98 13.23 2.42 0.60
CA LYS A 98 11.86 2.53 1.08
C LYS A 98 11.87 2.84 2.57
N LEU A 99 11.17 3.89 2.98
CA LEU A 99 10.89 4.10 4.41
C LEU A 99 10.02 2.95 4.91
N GLU A 100 10.41 2.29 6.00
CA GLU A 100 9.66 1.15 6.52
C GLU A 100 8.25 1.54 7.01
N PRO A 101 7.27 0.63 6.96
CA PRO A 101 5.96 0.84 7.57
C PRO A 101 6.05 1.29 9.02
N GLY A 102 5.23 2.25 9.44
CA GLY A 102 5.20 2.72 10.83
C GLY A 102 6.43 3.52 11.27
N HIS A 103 7.25 4.00 10.32
CA HIS A 103 8.46 4.77 10.62
C HIS A 103 8.35 6.25 10.24
N VAL A 104 9.16 7.06 10.92
CA VAL A 104 9.44 8.45 10.60
C VAL A 104 10.94 8.60 10.30
N LEU A 105 11.27 9.34 9.25
CA LEU A 105 12.62 9.77 8.91
C LEU A 105 12.75 11.25 9.22
N VAL A 106 13.77 11.62 9.98
CA VAL A 106 14.11 12.99 10.31
C VAL A 106 15.48 13.34 9.77
N LEU A 107 15.54 14.49 9.12
CA LEU A 107 16.75 15.14 8.63
C LEU A 107 16.83 16.55 9.22
N GLN A 108 17.90 16.82 9.95
CA GLN A 108 18.18 18.12 10.55
C GLN A 108 19.60 18.55 10.16
N ASP A 109 19.81 19.84 9.91
CA ASP A 109 21.10 20.44 9.48
C ASP A 109 22.27 19.91 10.33
N GLU A 110 23.32 19.29 9.78
CA GLU A 110 24.29 19.80 8.81
C GLU A 110 24.38 18.97 7.51
N GLY A 111 23.99 19.56 6.37
CA GLY A 111 24.44 19.14 5.04
C GLY A 111 23.69 17.98 4.36
N PHE A 112 22.54 17.52 4.89
CA PHE A 112 21.75 16.41 4.31
C PHE A 112 22.59 15.18 3.94
N ASN A 113 23.67 14.95 4.70
CA ASN A 113 24.54 13.81 4.47
C ASN A 113 23.91 12.53 5.07
N HIS A 114 24.33 11.37 4.59
CA HIS A 114 23.80 10.08 5.03
C HIS A 114 23.83 9.86 6.56
N ARG A 115 24.76 10.50 7.29
CA ARG A 115 24.89 10.35 8.76
C ARG A 115 23.89 11.19 9.55
N ALA A 116 23.24 12.17 8.91
CA ALA A 116 22.26 13.05 9.55
C ALA A 116 20.85 12.43 9.60
N ILE A 117 20.67 11.23 9.04
CA ILE A 117 19.38 10.56 9.05
C ILE A 117 19.13 9.85 10.35
N LYS A 118 17.97 10.14 10.91
CA LYS A 118 17.39 9.40 12.02
C LYS A 118 16.09 8.77 11.55
N ILE A 119 16.02 7.44 11.57
CA ILE A 119 14.80 6.69 11.29
C ILE A 119 14.35 6.04 12.59
N GLU A 120 13.10 6.27 12.98
CA GLU A 120 12.54 5.73 14.21
C GLU A 120 11.13 5.18 13.95
N PRO A 121 10.79 4.01 14.52
CA PRO A 121 9.42 3.54 14.51
C PRO A 121 8.57 4.43 15.41
N TYR A 122 7.39 4.79 14.95
CA TYR A 122 6.31 5.31 15.82
C TYR A 122 5.22 4.26 16.07
N TRP A 123 5.22 3.17 15.30
CA TRP A 123 4.32 2.02 15.43
C TRP A 123 5.01 0.75 14.92
N GLN A 124 4.77 -0.40 15.57
CA GLN A 124 5.26 -1.70 15.13
C GLN A 124 4.18 -2.77 15.25
N LEU A 125 4.08 -3.64 14.24
CA LEU A 125 3.13 -4.77 14.25
C LEU A 125 3.46 -5.77 15.36
N THR A 126 4.75 -5.98 15.66
CA THR A 126 5.20 -6.88 16.73
C THR A 126 4.62 -6.49 18.08
N ASP A 127 4.56 -5.19 18.39
CA ASP A 127 3.98 -4.70 19.65
C ASP A 127 2.47 -5.01 19.75
N VAL A 128 1.78 -5.13 18.62
CA VAL A 128 0.35 -5.52 18.55
C VAL A 128 0.19 -7.03 18.69
N VAL A 129 1.03 -7.80 17.99
CA VAL A 129 1.03 -9.27 18.05
C VAL A 129 1.36 -9.76 19.45
N ASP A 130 2.41 -9.23 20.08
CA ASP A 130 2.82 -9.63 21.43
C ASP A 130 1.71 -9.36 22.46
N LYS A 131 1.01 -8.23 22.33
CA LYS A 131 -0.16 -7.93 23.17
C LYS A 131 -1.29 -8.93 22.94
N GLY A 132 -1.59 -9.26 21.69
CA GLY A 132 -2.62 -10.26 21.34
C GLY A 132 -2.31 -11.65 21.89
N ILE A 133 -1.06 -12.09 21.82
CA ILE A 133 -0.62 -13.36 22.40
C ILE A 133 -0.71 -13.34 23.93
N SER A 134 -0.36 -12.21 24.57
CA SER A 134 -0.40 -12.08 26.03
C SER A 134 -1.82 -12.00 26.62
N SER A 135 -2.81 -11.65 25.79
CA SER A 135 -4.21 -11.47 26.18
C SER A 135 -5.14 -12.01 25.10
N PRO A 136 -5.16 -13.34 24.87
CA PRO A 136 -5.96 -13.94 23.81
C PRO A 136 -7.45 -13.84 24.14
N ILE A 137 -8.26 -13.71 23.09
CA ILE A 137 -9.72 -13.84 23.20
C ILE A 137 -10.03 -15.32 23.39
N ALA A 138 -10.60 -15.66 24.55
CA ALA A 138 -10.83 -17.05 24.94
C ALA A 138 -12.21 -17.57 24.51
N ASP A 139 -13.20 -16.68 24.40
CA ASP A 139 -14.56 -17.02 24.05
C ASP A 139 -14.82 -16.80 22.56
N GLU A 140 -15.40 -17.80 21.90
CA GLU A 140 -15.69 -17.74 20.45
C GLU A 140 -16.76 -16.70 20.12
N THR A 141 -17.75 -16.52 20.99
CA THR A 141 -18.83 -15.54 20.76
C THR A 141 -18.25 -14.12 20.84
N GLU A 142 -17.43 -13.86 21.86
CA GLU A 142 -16.68 -12.60 21.98
C GLU A 142 -15.81 -12.33 20.74
N ALA A 143 -15.13 -13.36 20.23
CA ALA A 143 -14.28 -13.22 19.04
C ALA A 143 -15.10 -12.84 17.79
N ILE A 144 -16.25 -13.47 17.59
CA ILE A 144 -17.15 -13.19 16.46
C ILE A 144 -17.70 -11.76 16.55
N GLU A 145 -18.20 -11.35 17.72
CA GLU A 145 -18.76 -10.01 17.93
C GLU A 145 -17.70 -8.92 17.73
N LEU A 146 -16.48 -9.15 18.25
CA LEU A 146 -15.37 -8.21 18.08
C LEU A 146 -14.96 -8.10 16.60
N LEU A 147 -14.83 -9.24 15.91
CA LEU A 147 -14.46 -9.25 14.50
C LEU A 147 -15.48 -8.49 13.65
N GLU A 148 -16.78 -8.75 13.85
CA GLU A 148 -17.84 -8.06 13.13
C GLU A 148 -17.80 -6.55 13.41
N SER A 149 -17.68 -6.15 14.68
CA SER A 149 -17.62 -4.74 15.08
C SER A 149 -16.44 -4.01 14.45
N VAL A 150 -15.25 -4.62 14.49
CA VAL A 150 -14.02 -4.03 13.94
C VAL A 150 -14.09 -3.94 12.42
N LEU A 151 -14.56 -4.98 11.73
CA LEU A 151 -14.71 -4.97 10.28
C LEU A 151 -15.74 -3.94 9.83
N ARG A 152 -16.92 -3.89 10.46
CA ARG A 152 -17.96 -2.89 10.16
C ARG A 152 -17.40 -1.47 10.28
N LYS A 153 -16.71 -1.17 11.38
CA LYS A 153 -16.12 0.14 11.60
C LYS A 153 -15.02 0.47 10.59
N SER A 154 -14.19 -0.50 10.23
CA SER A 154 -13.13 -0.32 9.23
C SER A 154 -13.73 0.01 7.85
N VAL A 155 -14.74 -0.75 7.42
CA VAL A 155 -15.46 -0.50 6.15
C VAL A 155 -16.16 0.86 6.17
N GLU A 156 -16.80 1.24 7.27
CA GLU A 156 -17.42 2.56 7.43
C GLU A 156 -16.39 3.68 7.24
N GLN A 157 -15.24 3.58 7.89
CA GLN A 157 -14.15 4.57 7.81
C GLN A 157 -13.56 4.68 6.41
N GLN A 158 -13.44 3.57 5.69
CA GLN A 158 -12.94 3.54 4.30
C GLN A 158 -14.01 3.93 3.27
N SER A 159 -15.29 3.96 3.67
CA SER A 159 -16.42 4.32 2.78
C SER A 159 -16.70 5.83 2.73
N ILE A 160 -15.91 6.65 3.43
CA ILE A 160 -16.02 8.11 3.37
C ILE A 160 -15.30 8.61 2.12
N ALA A 161 -16.07 9.02 1.10
CA ALA A 161 -15.53 9.57 -0.13
C ALA A 161 -16.43 10.66 -0.73
N ASP A 162 -15.81 11.64 -1.39
CA ASP A 162 -16.50 12.68 -2.16
C ASP A 162 -16.88 12.22 -3.59
N VAL A 163 -16.63 10.95 -3.91
CA VAL A 163 -16.85 10.32 -5.21
C VAL A 163 -17.60 8.99 -5.03
N PRO A 164 -18.26 8.47 -6.09
CA PRO A 164 -18.82 7.12 -6.04
C PRO A 164 -17.76 6.08 -5.66
N LEU A 165 -18.13 5.17 -4.77
CA LEU A 165 -17.29 4.05 -4.38
C LEU A 165 -17.77 2.78 -5.06
N GLY A 166 -16.80 1.92 -5.40
CA GLY A 166 -17.04 0.56 -5.83
C GLY A 166 -16.07 -0.39 -5.17
N ALA A 167 -16.38 -1.68 -5.26
CA ALA A 167 -15.53 -2.75 -4.73
C ALA A 167 -15.13 -3.71 -5.85
N PHE A 168 -13.88 -4.16 -5.83
CA PHE A 168 -13.49 -5.34 -6.58
C PHE A 168 -14.06 -6.57 -5.88
N LEU A 169 -14.90 -7.32 -6.59
CA LEU A 169 -15.54 -8.52 -6.09
C LEU A 169 -14.91 -9.75 -6.74
N SER A 170 -14.61 -10.76 -5.93
CA SER A 170 -14.15 -12.06 -6.40
C SER A 170 -15.05 -13.17 -5.83
N GLY A 171 -14.78 -14.42 -6.17
CA GLY A 171 -15.49 -15.57 -5.60
C GLY A 171 -15.07 -15.90 -4.16
N GLY A 172 -14.05 -15.22 -3.63
CA GLY A 172 -13.45 -15.49 -2.33
C GLY A 172 -14.24 -14.92 -1.14
N ILE A 173 -13.99 -15.50 0.04
CA ILE A 173 -14.65 -15.08 1.29
C ILE A 173 -14.31 -13.64 1.70
N ASP A 174 -13.08 -13.19 1.45
CA ASP A 174 -12.59 -11.88 1.90
C ASP A 174 -13.29 -10.72 1.18
N SER A 175 -13.23 -10.71 -0.16
CA SER A 175 -13.88 -9.68 -0.98
C SER A 175 -15.41 -9.73 -0.82
N SER A 176 -15.99 -10.93 -0.70
CA SER A 176 -17.42 -11.12 -0.43
C SER A 176 -17.84 -10.51 0.89
N LEU A 177 -17.07 -10.74 1.96
CA LEU A 177 -17.35 -10.20 3.30
C LEU A 177 -17.25 -8.67 3.31
N ILE A 178 -16.19 -8.11 2.75
CA ILE A 178 -16.01 -6.65 2.67
C ILE A 178 -17.15 -6.02 1.85
N THR A 179 -17.50 -6.60 0.71
CA THR A 179 -18.57 -6.10 -0.17
C THR A 179 -19.94 -6.21 0.51
N ALA A 180 -20.21 -7.30 1.25
CA ALA A 180 -21.44 -7.45 2.01
C ALA A 180 -21.57 -6.39 3.11
N LEU A 181 -20.50 -6.13 3.86
CA LEU A 181 -20.48 -5.08 4.88
C LEU A 181 -20.64 -3.69 4.27
N MET A 182 -20.00 -3.43 3.14
CA MET A 182 -20.12 -2.16 2.42
C MET A 182 -21.54 -1.95 1.87
N GLN A 183 -22.17 -3.00 1.35
CA GLN A 183 -23.55 -2.97 0.88
C GLN A 183 -24.55 -2.77 2.03
N ASP A 184 -24.36 -3.42 3.18
CA ASP A 184 -25.20 -3.28 4.37
C ASP A 184 -25.18 -1.85 4.95
N GLN A 185 -24.05 -1.16 4.80
CA GLN A 185 -23.87 0.24 5.24
C GLN A 185 -24.30 1.28 4.19
N SER A 186 -24.64 0.85 2.97
CA SER A 186 -24.99 1.73 1.86
C SER A 186 -26.50 1.89 1.70
N SER A 187 -26.94 3.12 1.44
CA SER A 187 -28.36 3.41 1.15
C SER A 187 -28.76 3.10 -0.30
N ARG A 188 -27.81 2.68 -1.14
CA ARG A 188 -28.00 2.33 -2.56
C ARG A 188 -27.17 1.09 -2.91
N PRO A 189 -27.53 0.35 -3.98
CA PRO A 189 -26.65 -0.69 -4.50
C PRO A 189 -25.24 -0.14 -4.71
N ILE A 190 -24.23 -0.80 -4.14
CA ILE A 190 -22.84 -0.43 -4.40
C ILE A 190 -22.42 -0.97 -5.76
N GLN A 191 -21.47 -0.30 -6.40
CA GLN A 191 -20.91 -0.76 -7.67
C GLN A 191 -19.89 -1.88 -7.37
N THR A 192 -20.03 -3.04 -8.00
CA THR A 192 -19.04 -4.12 -7.91
C THR A 192 -18.45 -4.43 -9.28
N PHE A 193 -17.15 -4.73 -9.29
CA PHE A 193 -16.40 -4.98 -10.52
C PHE A 193 -15.65 -6.30 -10.41
N THR A 194 -15.74 -7.12 -11.46
CA THR A 194 -15.02 -8.39 -11.57
C THR A 194 -14.41 -8.53 -12.96
N VAL A 195 -13.17 -8.96 -13.01
CA VAL A 195 -12.51 -9.39 -14.25
C VAL A 195 -12.76 -10.88 -14.44
N GLY A 196 -13.33 -11.25 -15.59
CA GLY A 196 -13.56 -12.65 -15.97
C GLY A 196 -12.68 -13.07 -17.16
N PHE A 197 -12.37 -14.36 -17.25
CA PHE A 197 -11.44 -14.93 -18.25
C PHE A 197 -12.13 -15.95 -19.18
N ASP A 198 -11.58 -16.16 -20.38
CA ASP A 198 -12.13 -17.14 -21.35
C ASP A 198 -11.86 -18.58 -20.89
N GLU A 199 -10.76 -18.76 -20.19
CA GLU A 199 -10.33 -20.01 -19.61
C GLU A 199 -11.03 -20.22 -18.27
N SER A 200 -12.02 -21.12 -18.25
CA SER A 200 -12.87 -21.40 -17.07
C SER A 200 -12.09 -21.80 -15.80
N GLU A 201 -10.86 -22.28 -15.94
CA GLU A 201 -9.99 -22.64 -14.81
C GLU A 201 -9.50 -21.42 -14.02
N PHE A 202 -9.51 -20.24 -14.64
CA PHE A 202 -9.08 -18.97 -14.03
C PHE A 202 -10.24 -17.98 -13.83
N ASP A 203 -11.46 -18.38 -14.22
CA ASP A 203 -12.62 -17.50 -14.22
C ASP A 203 -13.44 -17.63 -12.93
N GLU A 204 -13.30 -16.65 -12.03
CA GLU A 204 -14.09 -16.55 -10.81
C GLU A 204 -15.38 -15.72 -10.98
N SER A 205 -15.63 -15.17 -12.17
CA SER A 205 -16.78 -14.29 -12.41
C SER A 205 -18.14 -14.93 -12.08
N PRO A 206 -18.38 -16.24 -12.31
CA PRO A 206 -19.66 -16.86 -11.94
C PRO A 206 -19.92 -16.84 -10.42
N TYR A 207 -18.87 -16.97 -9.60
CA TYR A 207 -18.98 -16.92 -8.15
C TYR A 207 -19.19 -15.49 -7.66
N ALA A 208 -18.46 -14.52 -8.22
CA ALA A 208 -18.65 -13.10 -7.94
C ALA A 208 -20.08 -12.65 -8.28
N LEU A 209 -20.61 -13.08 -9.42
CA LEU A 209 -21.99 -12.81 -9.83
C LEU A 209 -23.00 -13.38 -8.83
N ALA A 210 -22.79 -14.62 -8.35
CA ALA A 210 -23.66 -15.21 -7.34
C ALA A 210 -23.67 -14.42 -6.03
N VAL A 211 -22.51 -13.93 -5.58
CA VAL A 211 -22.39 -13.08 -4.40
C VAL A 211 -23.08 -11.73 -4.63
N ALA A 212 -22.82 -11.08 -5.76
CA ALA A 212 -23.43 -9.82 -6.15
C ALA A 212 -24.97 -9.89 -6.17
N GLN A 213 -25.53 -10.97 -6.73
CA GLN A 213 -26.97 -11.22 -6.72
C GLN A 213 -27.51 -11.46 -5.31
N HIS A 214 -26.76 -12.14 -4.46
CA HIS A 214 -27.17 -12.43 -3.08
C HIS A 214 -27.27 -11.17 -2.23
N ILE A 215 -26.28 -10.26 -2.33
CA ILE A 215 -26.24 -9.03 -1.53
C ILE A 215 -26.88 -7.81 -2.23
N GLY A 216 -27.23 -7.92 -3.52
CA GLY A 216 -27.97 -6.91 -4.27
C GLY A 216 -27.15 -5.73 -4.77
N THR A 217 -25.91 -5.96 -5.22
CA THR A 217 -25.04 -4.91 -5.79
C THR A 217 -25.36 -4.60 -7.26
N GLU A 218 -24.97 -3.43 -7.74
CA GLU A 218 -24.90 -3.12 -9.18
C GLU A 218 -23.57 -3.68 -9.75
N HIS A 219 -23.64 -4.85 -10.38
CA HIS A 219 -22.47 -5.65 -10.76
C HIS A 219 -22.04 -5.42 -12.20
N HIS A 220 -20.74 -5.24 -12.40
CA HIS A 220 -20.10 -5.05 -13.70
C HIS A 220 -19.02 -6.11 -13.89
N GLU A 221 -19.10 -6.81 -15.02
CA GLU A 221 -18.12 -7.81 -15.41
C GLU A 221 -17.34 -7.31 -16.62
N LEU A 222 -16.01 -7.38 -16.53
CA LEU A 222 -15.10 -7.10 -17.63
C LEU A 222 -14.44 -8.40 -18.08
N ARG A 223 -14.69 -8.80 -19.32
CA ARG A 223 -14.04 -9.99 -19.90
C ARG A 223 -12.69 -9.60 -20.48
N VAL A 224 -11.64 -10.26 -20.00
CA VAL A 224 -10.26 -10.11 -20.50
C VAL A 224 -9.84 -11.38 -21.20
N THR A 225 -9.38 -11.23 -22.44
CA THR A 225 -8.83 -12.34 -23.24
C THR A 225 -7.37 -12.59 -22.90
N SER A 226 -6.88 -13.81 -23.13
CA SER A 226 -5.45 -14.14 -23.04
C SER A 226 -4.57 -13.22 -23.89
N THR A 227 -5.06 -12.74 -25.03
CA THR A 227 -4.30 -11.80 -25.89
C THR A 227 -4.19 -10.42 -25.26
N GLU A 228 -5.27 -9.89 -24.67
CA GLU A 228 -5.22 -8.61 -23.95
C GLU A 228 -4.31 -8.68 -22.74
N ALA A 229 -4.39 -9.77 -21.96
CA ALA A 229 -3.49 -10.01 -20.84
C ALA A 229 -2.01 -10.10 -21.26
N LEU A 230 -1.69 -10.69 -22.41
CA LEU A 230 -0.32 -10.69 -22.94
C LEU A 230 0.12 -9.31 -23.43
N ASN A 231 -0.79 -8.55 -24.03
CA ASN A 231 -0.49 -7.23 -24.59
C ASN A 231 -0.14 -6.19 -23.53
N ILE A 232 -0.52 -6.38 -22.26
CA ILE A 232 -0.16 -5.44 -21.18
C ILE A 232 1.25 -5.67 -20.62
N ILE A 233 1.82 -6.86 -20.79
CA ILE A 233 3.14 -7.23 -20.23
C ILE A 233 4.24 -6.21 -20.58
N PRO A 234 4.37 -5.72 -21.83
CA PRO A 234 5.38 -4.71 -22.17
C PRO A 234 5.22 -3.38 -21.42
N ASN A 235 4.03 -3.06 -20.92
CA ASN A 235 3.73 -1.80 -20.24
C ASN A 235 3.92 -1.88 -18.71
N LEU A 236 4.04 -3.08 -18.14
CA LEU A 236 4.23 -3.27 -16.69
C LEU A 236 5.38 -2.43 -16.11
N PRO A 237 6.55 -2.28 -16.78
CA PRO A 237 7.65 -1.44 -16.27
C PRO A 237 7.35 0.07 -16.21
N GLU A 238 6.30 0.53 -16.89
CA GLU A 238 5.84 1.93 -16.83
C GLU A 238 4.75 2.12 -15.77
N ILE A 239 3.91 1.11 -15.60
CA ILE A 239 2.83 1.06 -14.60
C ILE A 239 3.45 0.97 -13.20
N TYR A 240 4.29 -0.04 -12.97
CA TYR A 240 4.89 -0.36 -11.69
C TYR A 240 6.32 0.17 -11.58
N ASP A 241 6.64 0.73 -10.42
CA ASP A 241 7.93 1.38 -10.17
C ASP A 241 9.11 0.40 -10.01
N GLU A 242 8.83 -0.82 -9.55
CA GLU A 242 9.80 -1.89 -9.37
C GLU A 242 9.11 -3.27 -9.52
N PRO A 243 9.86 -4.34 -9.87
CA PRO A 243 9.26 -5.64 -10.14
C PRO A 243 8.76 -6.34 -8.87
N PHE A 244 7.62 -7.02 -8.99
CA PHE A 244 7.08 -7.98 -8.04
C PHE A 244 6.38 -9.12 -8.78
N SER A 245 6.42 -10.33 -8.23
CA SER A 245 5.93 -11.55 -8.88
C SER A 245 4.54 -11.93 -8.39
N ASP A 246 3.56 -11.07 -8.66
CA ASP A 246 2.15 -11.36 -8.42
C ASP A 246 1.41 -11.40 -9.77
N SER A 247 0.71 -12.49 -10.06
CA SER A 247 -0.05 -12.63 -11.31
C SER A 247 -1.23 -11.65 -11.39
N SER A 248 -1.74 -11.17 -10.24
CA SER A 248 -2.83 -10.19 -10.18
C SER A 248 -2.43 -8.80 -10.70
N GLN A 249 -1.14 -8.54 -10.89
CA GLN A 249 -0.65 -7.26 -11.45
C GLN A 249 -1.14 -7.01 -12.89
N ILE A 250 -1.52 -8.07 -13.61
CA ILE A 250 -2.06 -8.02 -14.98
C ILE A 250 -3.56 -7.68 -14.96
N PRO A 251 -4.46 -8.45 -14.32
CA PRO A 251 -5.88 -8.15 -14.31
C PRO A 251 -6.21 -6.82 -13.60
N THR A 252 -5.42 -6.40 -12.61
CA THR A 252 -5.63 -5.12 -11.89
C THR A 252 -5.51 -3.89 -12.80
N TYR A 253 -4.86 -4.01 -13.96
CA TYR A 253 -4.77 -2.93 -14.94
C TYR A 253 -6.11 -2.62 -15.63
N PHE A 254 -6.96 -3.64 -15.79
CA PHE A 254 -8.22 -3.56 -16.54
C PHE A 254 -9.36 -3.02 -15.68
#